data_AF-A0A4Q4MXR6-F1
#
_entry.id   AF-A0A4Q4MXR6-F1
#
_cell.length_a   1.000
_cell.length_b   1.000
_cell.length_c   1.000
_cell.angle_alpha   90.00
_cell.angle_beta   90.00
_cell.angle_gamma   90.00
#
_symmetry.space_group_name_H-M   'P 1'
#
loop_
_entity.id
_entity.type
_entity.pdbx_description
1 polymer ?
#
loop_
_entity_poly.entity_id
_entity_poly.type
_entity_poly.pdbx_seq_one_letter_code
_entity_poly.pdbx_strand_id
1 'polypeptide(L)'
;MTTPYLITEWAKACHADQLANYPPDNVPTQLIVILDQVLSSQTSPTASASATANLIQSEYDITHGLSCLIGLFLFAAGRNTSLDSLELLVSYLVELAKQPNAINEGPELKVWDEGGGVMHEIPAGAPIIVEGKQLWSELPMLGWNITECFQEVAAAKWKDMNKLIAVIARNPDAQVLPSLDGYVNLSRITLSMALEHSPNTRLGKNTAMHLPAAALWFSVAGEELERMCEAGEQKMAAGDVWAERVRDNGSGDSGVVDVTRLQFWKERLAELQQM
;
A
#
# COMPACT_ATOMS: atom_id res chain seq x y z
N MET A 1 -12.04 25.05 26.00
CA MET A 1 -13.18 24.12 26.01
C MET A 1 -13.29 23.55 24.60
N THR A 2 -12.71 22.38 24.38
CA THR A 2 -12.76 21.66 23.11
C THR A 2 -13.33 20.28 23.41
N THR A 3 -14.40 19.97 22.70
CA THR A 3 -15.16 18.72 22.73
C THR A 3 -14.22 17.51 22.71
N PRO A 4 -14.50 16.41 23.44
CA PRO A 4 -13.80 15.16 23.20
C PRO A 4 -14.19 14.71 21.79
N TYR A 5 -13.31 15.00 20.85
CA TYR A 5 -13.40 14.60 19.47
C TYR A 5 -13.62 13.08 19.46
N LEU A 6 -14.52 12.59 18.60
CA LEU A 6 -14.71 11.16 18.37
C LEU A 6 -13.44 10.63 17.71
N ILE A 7 -12.41 10.36 18.51
CA ILE A 7 -11.23 9.62 18.08
C ILE A 7 -11.74 8.27 17.61
N THR A 8 -11.50 7.94 16.36
CA THR A 8 -11.90 6.64 15.80
C THR A 8 -11.22 5.48 16.53
N GLU A 9 -11.76 4.27 16.39
CA GLU A 9 -11.20 3.09 17.06
C GLU A 9 -9.75 2.80 16.65
N TRP A 10 -9.36 3.09 15.40
CA TRP A 10 -7.96 2.89 14.98
C TRP A 10 -7.01 3.84 15.70
N ALA A 11 -7.38 5.12 15.86
CA ALA A 11 -6.56 6.11 16.53
C ALA A 11 -6.44 5.81 18.04
N LYS A 12 -7.53 5.34 18.69
CA LYS A 12 -7.47 4.81 20.07
C LYS A 12 -6.51 3.63 20.17
N ALA A 13 -6.53 2.74 19.20
CA ALA A 13 -5.62 1.60 19.11
C ALA A 13 -4.16 2.04 18.99
N CYS A 14 -3.85 3.04 18.15
CA CYS A 14 -2.50 3.61 18.10
C CYS A 14 -2.05 4.19 19.44
N HIS A 15 -2.95 4.90 20.14
CA HIS A 15 -2.66 5.41 21.48
C HIS A 15 -2.40 4.29 22.50
N ALA A 16 -3.20 3.21 22.47
CA ALA A 16 -3.03 2.06 23.35
C ALA A 16 -1.75 1.26 23.07
N ASP A 17 -1.43 1.05 21.78
CA ASP A 17 -0.33 0.17 21.36
C ASP A 17 1.02 0.92 21.34
N GLN A 18 1.06 2.22 21.07
CA GLN A 18 2.32 2.94 20.82
C GLN A 18 2.46 4.34 21.45
N LEU A 19 1.36 5.05 21.77
CA LEU A 19 1.45 6.52 21.97
C LEU A 19 0.88 7.11 23.26
N ALA A 20 0.48 6.31 24.25
CA ALA A 20 -0.05 6.80 25.54
C ALA A 20 0.93 7.71 26.33
N ASN A 21 2.21 7.78 25.93
CA ASN A 21 3.29 8.46 26.64
C ASN A 21 3.84 9.71 25.93
N TYR A 22 3.31 10.11 24.78
CA TYR A 22 3.89 11.24 24.03
C TYR A 22 3.16 12.57 24.28
N PRO A 23 3.89 13.70 24.28
CA PRO A 23 3.28 15.03 24.33
C PRO A 23 2.34 15.28 23.14
N PRO A 24 1.25 16.06 23.31
CA PRO A 24 0.32 16.40 22.22
C PRO A 24 0.99 17.02 20.99
N ASP A 25 2.08 17.76 21.22
CA ASP A 25 2.79 18.51 20.19
C ASP A 25 3.84 17.67 19.45
N ASN A 26 4.01 16.38 19.78
CA ASN A 26 4.96 15.54 19.06
C ASN A 26 4.42 15.15 17.66
N VAL A 27 5.32 14.90 16.71
CA VAL A 27 4.95 14.55 15.33
C VAL A 27 4.05 13.32 15.23
N PRO A 28 4.33 12.19 15.90
CA PRO A 28 3.42 11.03 15.89
C PRO A 28 1.98 11.35 16.30
N THR A 29 1.76 12.14 17.37
CA THR A 29 0.40 12.49 17.82
C THR A 29 -0.30 13.39 16.81
N GLN A 30 0.41 14.38 16.25
CA GLN A 30 -0.15 15.26 15.22
C GLN A 30 -0.49 14.49 13.93
N LEU A 31 0.35 13.55 13.51
CA LEU A 31 0.07 12.67 12.36
C LEU A 31 -1.17 11.80 12.58
N ILE A 32 -1.38 11.29 13.80
CA ILE A 32 -2.61 10.57 14.13
C ILE A 32 -3.83 11.44 13.98
N VAL A 33 -3.78 12.66 14.52
CA VAL A 33 -4.90 13.60 14.41
C VAL A 33 -5.21 13.88 12.94
N ILE A 34 -4.19 14.11 12.11
CA ILE A 34 -4.38 14.36 10.68
C ILE A 34 -5.03 13.15 9.98
N LEU A 35 -4.53 11.94 10.22
CA LEU A 35 -5.09 10.72 9.63
C LEU A 35 -6.51 10.43 10.16
N ASP A 36 -6.80 10.76 11.41
CA ASP A 36 -8.11 10.55 12.03
C ASP A 36 -9.15 11.49 11.41
N GLN A 37 -8.74 12.73 11.13
CA GLN A 37 -9.55 13.71 10.42
C GLN A 37 -9.82 13.30 8.96
N VAL A 38 -8.83 12.71 8.27
CA VAL A 38 -9.03 12.13 6.92
C VAL A 38 -10.06 11.01 6.99
N LEU A 39 -9.87 10.05 7.89
CA LEU A 39 -10.70 8.85 7.99
C LEU A 39 -12.11 9.14 8.51
N SER A 40 -12.28 10.22 9.27
CA SER A 40 -13.58 10.73 9.73
C SER A 40 -14.20 11.73 8.76
N SER A 41 -13.58 11.99 7.60
CA SER A 41 -14.02 12.95 6.58
C SER A 41 -14.24 14.37 7.11
N GLN A 42 -13.51 14.76 8.17
CA GLN A 42 -13.59 16.10 8.75
C GLN A 42 -12.70 17.09 8.01
N THR A 43 -11.65 16.60 7.37
CA THR A 43 -10.78 17.34 6.45
C THR A 43 -10.71 16.64 5.11
N SER A 44 -10.38 17.39 4.05
CA SER A 44 -10.13 16.79 2.75
C SER A 44 -8.75 16.13 2.69
N PRO A 45 -8.56 15.10 1.85
CA PRO A 45 -7.25 14.51 1.59
C PRO A 45 -6.17 15.55 1.26
N THR A 46 -6.48 16.54 0.43
CA THR A 46 -5.57 17.64 0.07
C THR A 46 -5.15 18.47 1.28
N ALA A 47 -6.10 18.90 2.13
CA ALA A 47 -5.79 19.71 3.30
C ALA A 47 -4.91 18.94 4.30
N SER A 48 -5.23 17.66 4.52
CA SER A 48 -4.44 16.79 5.39
C SER A 48 -3.05 16.47 4.82
N ALA A 49 -2.94 16.31 3.50
CA ALA A 49 -1.66 16.12 2.82
C ALA A 49 -0.74 17.33 3.01
N SER A 50 -1.26 18.55 2.81
CA SER A 50 -0.48 19.77 3.07
C SER A 50 -0.12 19.95 4.53
N ALA A 51 -1.02 19.64 5.47
CA ALA A 51 -0.71 19.66 6.90
C ALA A 51 0.40 18.66 7.27
N THR A 52 0.36 17.45 6.70
CA THR A 52 1.39 16.42 6.87
C THR A 52 2.73 16.90 6.32
N ALA A 53 2.73 17.43 5.10
CA ALA A 53 3.96 17.88 4.44
C ALA A 53 4.64 19.01 5.22
N ASN A 54 3.86 19.96 5.74
CA ASN A 54 4.37 21.03 6.60
C ASN A 54 4.93 20.49 7.92
N LEU A 55 4.22 19.54 8.54
CA LEU A 55 4.64 18.93 9.79
C LEU A 55 5.99 18.22 9.66
N ILE A 56 6.13 17.32 8.67
CA ILE A 56 7.37 16.56 8.45
C ILE A 56 8.51 17.49 8.03
N GLN A 57 8.25 18.48 7.17
CA GLN A 57 9.27 19.46 6.78
C GLN A 57 9.68 20.39 7.94
N SER A 58 8.91 20.48 9.02
CA SER A 58 9.32 21.24 10.20
C SER A 58 10.33 20.50 11.07
N GLU A 59 10.39 19.16 10.98
CA GLU A 59 11.27 18.34 11.81
C GLU A 59 12.75 18.54 11.47
N TYR A 60 13.59 18.49 12.49
CA TYR A 60 15.04 18.39 12.31
C TYR A 60 15.43 17.05 11.65
N ASP A 61 14.81 15.95 12.10
CA ASP A 61 15.01 14.59 11.57
C ASP A 61 13.86 14.22 10.62
N ILE A 62 14.15 14.25 9.32
CA ILE A 62 13.19 13.92 8.27
C ILE A 62 12.84 12.43 8.29
N THR A 63 13.81 11.56 8.59
CA THR A 63 13.61 10.11 8.62
C THR A 63 12.62 9.72 9.71
N HIS A 64 12.70 10.36 10.89
CA HIS A 64 11.74 10.16 11.96
C HIS A 64 10.31 10.49 11.50
N GLY A 65 10.09 11.68 10.96
CA GLY A 65 8.76 12.11 10.49
C GLY A 65 8.17 11.20 9.42
N LEU A 66 8.99 10.79 8.43
CA LEU A 66 8.60 9.86 7.38
C LEU A 66 8.27 8.46 7.91
N SER A 67 9.13 7.92 8.78
CA SER A 67 8.94 6.59 9.36
C SER A 67 7.64 6.53 10.17
N CYS A 68 7.35 7.57 10.95
CA CYS A 68 6.09 7.69 11.67
C CYS A 68 4.88 7.77 10.72
N LEU A 69 4.95 8.59 9.66
CA LEU A 69 3.88 8.68 8.68
C LEU A 69 3.59 7.33 8.03
N ILE A 70 4.61 6.64 7.53
CA ILE A 70 4.45 5.37 6.82
C ILE A 70 3.92 4.29 7.77
N GLY A 71 4.48 4.18 8.97
CA GLY A 71 4.02 3.25 9.99
C GLY A 71 2.55 3.47 10.35
N LEU A 72 2.16 4.72 10.62
CA LEU A 72 0.79 5.09 10.96
C LEU A 72 -0.17 4.89 9.78
N PHE A 73 0.23 5.22 8.56
CA PHE A 73 -0.57 4.99 7.37
C PHE A 73 -0.87 3.49 7.17
N LEU A 74 0.16 2.65 7.22
CA LEU A 74 0.01 1.20 7.05
C LEU A 74 -0.78 0.58 8.20
N PHE A 75 -0.59 1.06 9.42
CA PHE A 75 -1.38 0.66 10.56
C PHE A 75 -2.87 1.03 10.38
N ALA A 76 -3.13 2.27 9.94
CA ALA A 76 -4.48 2.73 9.65
C ALA A 76 -5.13 1.92 8.53
N ALA A 77 -4.41 1.61 7.44
CA ALA A 77 -4.91 0.77 6.36
C ALA A 77 -5.17 -0.67 6.81
N GLY A 78 -4.31 -1.22 7.68
CA GLY A 78 -4.46 -2.57 8.22
C GLY A 78 -5.60 -2.72 9.25
N ARG A 79 -6.00 -1.64 9.92
CA ARG A 79 -7.10 -1.65 10.93
C ARG A 79 -8.42 -1.08 10.42
N ASN A 80 -8.40 -0.17 9.45
CA ASN A 80 -9.61 0.37 8.81
C ASN A 80 -9.92 -0.43 7.55
N THR A 81 -10.75 -1.46 7.70
CA THR A 81 -11.01 -2.43 6.63
C THR A 81 -12.16 -2.03 5.69
N SER A 82 -12.70 -0.81 5.75
CA SER A 82 -13.75 -0.37 4.82
C SER A 82 -13.14 0.09 3.49
N LEU A 83 -13.86 -0.07 2.36
CA LEU A 83 -13.35 0.42 1.07
C LEU A 83 -13.27 1.94 1.05
N ASP A 84 -14.30 2.63 1.54
CA ASP A 84 -14.35 4.08 1.63
C ASP A 84 -13.17 4.65 2.43
N SER A 85 -12.82 4.04 3.57
CA SER A 85 -11.67 4.44 4.38
C SER A 85 -10.36 4.28 3.62
N LEU A 86 -10.18 3.17 2.90
CA LEU A 86 -8.98 2.92 2.10
C LEU A 86 -8.89 3.87 0.90
N GLU A 87 -10.03 4.21 0.28
CA GLU A 87 -10.09 5.21 -0.81
C GLU A 87 -9.67 6.59 -0.31
N LEU A 88 -10.11 7.01 0.88
CA LEU A 88 -9.68 8.25 1.51
C LEU A 88 -8.18 8.26 1.80
N LEU A 89 -7.66 7.15 2.33
CA LEU A 89 -6.22 6.99 2.60
C LEU A 89 -5.37 7.04 1.32
N VAL A 90 -5.80 6.34 0.26
CA VAL A 90 -5.10 6.38 -1.04
C VAL A 90 -5.19 7.77 -1.66
N SER A 91 -6.35 8.44 -1.60
CA SER A 91 -6.49 9.82 -2.06
C SER A 91 -5.57 10.76 -1.29
N TYR A 92 -5.43 10.57 0.02
CA TYR A 92 -4.51 11.33 0.85
C TYR A 92 -3.04 11.12 0.42
N LEU A 93 -2.62 9.89 0.14
CA LEU A 93 -1.27 9.64 -0.39
C LEU A 93 -1.04 10.29 -1.75
N VAL A 94 -2.02 10.23 -2.65
CA VAL A 94 -1.96 10.89 -3.96
C VAL A 94 -1.78 12.40 -3.80
N GLU A 95 -2.55 13.03 -2.93
CA GLU A 95 -2.45 14.46 -2.67
C GLU A 95 -1.15 14.84 -1.94
N LEU A 96 -0.59 13.92 -1.15
CA LEU A 96 0.74 14.09 -0.56
C LEU A 96 1.83 14.03 -1.62
N ALA A 97 1.73 13.12 -2.59
CA ALA A 97 2.68 13.03 -3.69
C ALA A 97 2.63 14.23 -4.66
N LYS A 98 1.50 14.95 -4.68
CA LYS A 98 1.33 16.21 -5.44
C LYS A 98 1.93 17.43 -4.73
N GLN A 99 2.42 17.32 -3.50
CA GLN A 99 3.03 18.46 -2.81
C GLN A 99 4.31 18.92 -3.53
N PRO A 100 4.63 20.23 -3.51
CA PRO A 100 5.85 20.75 -4.14
C PRO A 100 7.10 20.09 -3.60
N ASN A 101 8.13 19.90 -4.45
CA ASN A 101 9.42 19.33 -4.01
C ASN A 101 9.93 20.02 -2.74
N ALA A 102 10.17 19.21 -1.72
CA ALA A 102 10.53 19.71 -0.40
C ALA A 102 11.94 20.33 -0.41
N ILE A 103 12.07 21.48 0.23
CA ILE A 103 13.33 22.18 0.45
C ILE A 103 13.48 22.47 1.94
N ASN A 104 14.72 22.50 2.44
CA ASN A 104 14.96 22.96 3.79
C ASN A 104 14.84 24.50 3.84
N GLU A 105 13.64 25.02 4.08
CA GLU A 105 13.39 26.47 4.19
C GLU A 105 13.93 27.08 5.50
N GLY A 106 14.27 26.24 6.48
CA GLY A 106 14.75 26.67 7.78
C GLY A 106 16.20 27.16 7.74
N PRO A 107 16.60 28.03 8.69
CA PRO A 107 17.99 28.46 8.83
C PRO A 107 18.90 27.35 9.39
N GLU A 108 18.31 26.33 10.03
CA GLU A 108 19.02 25.22 10.66
C GLU A 108 19.22 24.08 9.67
N LEU A 109 20.32 23.33 9.84
CA LEU A 109 20.51 22.10 9.11
C LEU A 109 19.45 21.08 9.53
N LYS A 110 19.03 20.25 8.59
CA LYS A 110 18.21 19.06 8.86
C LYS A 110 19.04 17.81 8.63
N VAL A 111 18.55 16.68 9.10
CA VAL A 111 19.18 15.39 8.91
C VAL A 111 18.21 14.36 8.35
N TRP A 112 18.79 13.38 7.67
CA TRP A 112 18.15 12.12 7.35
C TRP A 112 19.09 10.98 7.77
N ASP A 113 18.54 9.95 8.39
CA ASP A 113 19.24 8.71 8.73
C ASP A 113 19.04 7.69 7.60
N GLU A 114 20.13 7.24 6.99
CA GLU A 114 20.13 6.13 6.01
C GLU A 114 20.10 4.76 6.72
N GLY A 115 20.29 4.73 8.03
CA GLY A 115 20.49 3.53 8.83
C GLY A 115 21.97 3.19 8.99
N GLY A 116 22.26 2.26 9.92
CA GLY A 116 23.64 1.86 10.21
C GLY A 116 24.50 2.95 10.84
N GLY A 117 23.89 4.04 11.34
CA GLY A 117 24.56 5.19 11.94
C GLY A 117 25.04 6.24 10.93
N VAL A 118 24.60 6.16 9.67
CA VAL A 118 24.94 7.12 8.63
C VAL A 118 23.89 8.22 8.56
N MET A 119 24.27 9.41 8.99
CA MET A 119 23.44 10.62 8.92
C MET A 119 23.87 11.49 7.75
N HIS A 120 22.93 11.94 6.93
CA HIS A 120 23.19 12.94 5.89
C HIS A 120 22.63 14.28 6.33
N GLU A 121 23.43 15.32 6.18
CA GLU A 121 23.04 16.69 6.48
C GLU A 121 22.36 17.33 5.26
N ILE A 122 21.30 18.09 5.52
CA ILE A 122 20.53 18.83 4.52
C ILE A 122 20.65 20.32 4.85
N PRO A 123 21.53 21.07 4.16
CA PRO A 123 21.72 22.49 4.41
C PRO A 123 20.46 23.33 4.13
N ALA A 124 20.40 24.53 4.71
CA ALA A 124 19.38 25.51 4.39
C ALA A 124 19.34 25.81 2.88
N GLY A 125 18.14 25.86 2.30
CA GLY A 125 17.88 26.05 0.88
C GLY A 125 18.15 24.84 -0.01
N ALA A 126 18.66 23.73 0.53
CA ALA A 126 18.88 22.50 -0.22
C ALA A 126 17.57 21.69 -0.39
N PRO A 127 17.41 20.94 -1.48
CA PRO A 127 16.31 20.00 -1.63
C PRO A 127 16.42 18.88 -0.59
N ILE A 128 15.27 18.46 -0.05
CA ILE A 128 15.19 17.30 0.84
C ILE A 128 15.07 16.05 -0.03
N ILE A 129 16.21 15.37 -0.19
CA ILE A 129 16.35 14.12 -0.94
C ILE A 129 16.65 13.00 0.04
N VAL A 130 15.86 11.94 -0.06
CA VAL A 130 15.76 10.85 0.92
C VAL A 130 15.87 9.57 0.10
N GLU A 131 16.90 8.76 0.34
CA GLU A 131 17.14 7.54 -0.44
C GLU A 131 17.41 7.79 -1.94
N GLY A 132 17.93 8.98 -2.27
CA GLY A 132 18.10 9.44 -3.66
C GLY A 132 16.81 9.86 -4.36
N LYS A 133 15.69 9.95 -3.62
CA LYS A 133 14.36 10.27 -4.13
C LYS A 133 13.84 11.60 -3.59
N GLN A 134 13.01 12.26 -4.37
CA GLN A 134 12.24 13.43 -3.94
C GLN A 134 11.26 13.04 -2.83
N LEU A 135 11.21 13.85 -1.77
CA LEU A 135 10.43 13.54 -0.56
C LEU A 135 8.95 13.22 -0.85
N TRP A 136 8.31 14.02 -1.69
CA TRP A 136 6.86 13.92 -1.90
C TRP A 136 6.50 13.16 -3.16
N SER A 137 7.00 13.57 -4.33
CA SER A 137 6.63 12.97 -5.61
C SER A 137 7.03 11.50 -5.75
N GLU A 138 8.01 11.03 -4.96
CA GLU A 138 8.48 9.65 -5.02
C GLU A 138 8.21 8.85 -3.73
N LEU A 139 7.67 9.48 -2.67
CA LEU A 139 7.33 8.86 -1.37
C LEU A 139 8.34 7.77 -0.94
N PRO A 140 9.60 8.13 -0.63
CA PRO A 140 10.65 7.19 -0.23
C PRO A 140 10.22 6.31 0.95
N MET A 141 10.85 5.14 1.07
CA MET A 141 10.54 4.09 2.06
C MET A 141 9.15 3.43 1.95
N LEU A 142 8.14 4.06 1.33
CA LEU A 142 6.76 3.53 1.28
C LEU A 142 6.70 2.16 0.58
N GLY A 143 7.31 2.04 -0.59
CA GLY A 143 7.29 0.78 -1.36
C GLY A 143 7.97 -0.38 -0.61
N TRP A 144 9.09 -0.12 0.06
CA TRP A 144 9.76 -1.15 0.87
C TRP A 144 8.90 -1.58 2.07
N ASN A 145 8.33 -0.63 2.82
CA ASN A 145 7.51 -0.93 3.99
C ASN A 145 6.21 -1.69 3.64
N ILE A 146 5.60 -1.39 2.49
CA ILE A 146 4.47 -2.18 1.98
C ILE A 146 4.92 -3.62 1.71
N THR A 147 6.09 -3.81 1.10
CA THR A 147 6.66 -5.13 0.82
C THR A 147 6.93 -5.92 2.10
N GLU A 148 7.49 -5.29 3.13
CA GLU A 148 7.70 -5.90 4.45
C GLU A 148 6.38 -6.32 5.11
N CYS A 149 5.32 -5.53 4.94
CA CYS A 149 4.00 -5.88 5.46
C CYS A 149 3.43 -7.19 4.85
N PHE A 150 3.89 -7.60 3.66
CA PHE A 150 3.54 -8.89 3.06
C PHE A 150 4.40 -10.07 3.56
N GLN A 151 5.53 -9.82 4.24
CA GLN A 151 6.40 -10.87 4.79
C GLN A 151 5.92 -11.38 6.16
N GLU A 152 5.12 -10.60 6.89
CA GLU A 152 4.57 -10.99 8.19
C GLU A 152 3.29 -11.84 8.02
N VAL A 153 3.45 -13.16 8.01
CA VAL A 153 2.51 -14.18 7.53
C VAL A 153 1.29 -14.46 8.44
N ALA A 154 0.56 -13.41 8.87
CA ALA A 154 -0.78 -13.59 9.42
C ALA A 154 -1.83 -13.49 8.29
N ALA A 155 -2.71 -14.50 8.16
CA ALA A 155 -3.71 -14.55 7.07
C ALA A 155 -4.63 -13.32 7.03
N ALA A 156 -4.94 -12.71 8.18
CA ALA A 156 -5.70 -11.47 8.25
C ALA A 156 -4.93 -10.29 7.63
N LYS A 157 -3.68 -10.07 8.06
CA LYS A 157 -2.79 -9.03 7.53
C LYS A 157 -2.58 -9.19 6.02
N TRP A 158 -2.42 -10.42 5.53
CA TRP A 158 -2.33 -10.71 4.10
C TRP A 158 -3.55 -10.20 3.32
N LYS A 159 -4.76 -10.49 3.81
CA LYS A 159 -6.01 -10.07 3.17
C LYS A 159 -6.18 -8.55 3.19
N ASP A 160 -5.93 -7.92 4.33
CA ASP A 160 -6.13 -6.46 4.50
C ASP A 160 -5.11 -5.66 3.66
N MET A 161 -3.86 -6.13 3.59
CA MET A 161 -2.88 -5.52 2.69
C MET A 161 -3.25 -5.72 1.21
N ASN A 162 -3.73 -6.90 0.80
CA ASN A 162 -4.25 -7.09 -0.57
C ASN A 162 -5.44 -6.15 -0.86
N LYS A 163 -6.24 -5.80 0.16
CA LYS A 163 -7.33 -4.82 0.00
C LYS A 163 -6.80 -3.43 -0.35
N LEU A 164 -5.82 -2.94 0.41
CA LEU A 164 -5.17 -1.67 0.14
C LEU A 164 -4.57 -1.65 -1.27
N ILE A 165 -3.81 -2.69 -1.64
CA ILE A 165 -3.18 -2.78 -2.96
C ILE A 165 -4.22 -2.82 -4.08
N ALA A 166 -5.36 -3.51 -3.90
CA ALA A 166 -6.44 -3.48 -4.88
C ALA A 166 -7.05 -2.08 -5.04
N VAL A 167 -7.20 -1.31 -3.95
CA VAL A 167 -7.66 0.09 -4.03
C VAL A 167 -6.64 0.98 -4.75
N ILE A 168 -5.35 0.83 -4.46
CA ILE A 168 -4.25 1.50 -5.19
C ILE A 168 -4.32 1.16 -6.67
N ALA A 169 -4.43 -0.13 -6.99
CA ALA A 169 -4.50 -0.62 -8.36
C ALA A 169 -5.75 -0.15 -9.11
N ARG A 170 -6.85 0.22 -8.44
CA ARG A 170 -8.02 0.81 -9.11
C ARG A 170 -7.86 2.32 -9.34
N ASN A 171 -7.00 3.00 -8.59
CA ASN A 171 -6.87 4.45 -8.62
C ASN A 171 -5.81 4.90 -9.66
N PRO A 172 -6.19 5.58 -10.78
CA PRO A 172 -5.24 5.95 -11.82
C PRO A 172 -4.16 6.92 -11.37
N ASP A 173 -4.49 7.85 -10.46
CA ASP A 173 -3.52 8.81 -9.91
C ASP A 173 -2.50 8.10 -9.01
N ALA A 174 -2.91 7.03 -8.31
CA ALA A 174 -2.01 6.24 -7.49
C ALA A 174 -1.08 5.35 -8.35
N GLN A 175 -1.57 4.84 -9.49
CA GLN A 175 -0.78 4.00 -10.41
C GLN A 175 0.41 4.73 -11.04
N VAL A 176 0.33 6.06 -11.19
CA VAL A 176 1.44 6.83 -11.78
C VAL A 176 2.48 7.26 -10.76
N LEU A 177 2.28 6.96 -9.47
CA LEU A 177 3.26 7.27 -8.43
C LEU A 177 4.43 6.28 -8.49
N PRO A 178 5.69 6.74 -8.58
CA PRO A 178 6.86 5.85 -8.71
C PRO A 178 7.01 4.83 -7.57
N SER A 179 6.53 5.14 -6.37
CA SER A 179 6.57 4.21 -5.24
C SER A 179 5.48 3.14 -5.30
N LEU A 180 4.48 3.29 -6.17
CA LEU A 180 3.29 2.44 -6.24
C LEU A 180 3.02 1.81 -7.62
N ASP A 181 3.66 2.28 -8.69
CA ASP A 181 3.39 1.90 -10.09
C ASP A 181 3.49 0.38 -10.38
N GLY A 182 4.27 -0.35 -9.60
CA GLY A 182 4.40 -1.79 -9.71
C GLY A 182 3.31 -2.60 -9.01
N TYR A 183 2.48 -2.02 -8.14
CA TYR A 183 1.66 -2.81 -7.21
C TYR A 183 0.46 -3.52 -7.84
N VAL A 184 -0.05 -3.04 -8.99
CA VAL A 184 -1.05 -3.77 -9.78
C VAL A 184 -0.57 -5.19 -10.12
N ASN A 185 0.74 -5.37 -10.30
CA ASN A 185 1.34 -6.66 -10.64
C ASN A 185 1.24 -7.71 -9.52
N LEU A 186 1.04 -7.28 -8.27
CA LEU A 186 0.87 -8.18 -7.13
C LEU A 186 -0.38 -9.04 -7.29
N SER A 187 -1.41 -8.52 -7.95
CA SER A 187 -2.64 -9.28 -8.26
C SER A 187 -2.33 -10.61 -8.93
N ARG A 188 -1.42 -10.65 -9.89
CA ARG A 188 -1.05 -11.85 -10.64
C ARG A 188 -0.42 -12.90 -9.73
N ILE A 189 0.46 -12.47 -8.83
CA ILE A 189 1.09 -13.36 -7.85
C ILE A 189 0.01 -13.93 -6.92
N THR A 190 -0.86 -13.07 -6.37
CA THR A 190 -1.95 -13.50 -5.50
C THR A 190 -2.91 -14.47 -6.21
N LEU A 191 -3.31 -14.18 -7.45
CA LEU A 191 -4.20 -15.02 -8.25
C LEU A 191 -3.55 -16.36 -8.59
N SER A 192 -2.28 -16.38 -9.00
CA SER A 192 -1.55 -17.63 -9.28
C SER A 192 -1.41 -18.49 -8.03
N MET A 193 -0.99 -17.91 -6.89
CA MET A 193 -0.89 -18.62 -5.62
C MET A 193 -2.23 -19.19 -5.14
N ALA A 194 -3.33 -18.50 -5.40
CA ALA A 194 -4.67 -18.95 -5.02
C ALA A 194 -5.25 -20.00 -5.98
N LEU A 195 -5.01 -19.89 -7.28
CA LEU A 195 -5.85 -20.53 -8.30
C LEU A 195 -5.09 -21.48 -9.23
N GLU A 196 -3.77 -21.35 -9.38
CA GLU A 196 -3.03 -22.15 -10.38
C GLU A 196 -2.30 -23.36 -9.81
N HIS A 197 -2.28 -23.51 -8.48
CA HIS A 197 -1.47 -24.52 -7.82
C HIS A 197 -2.29 -25.63 -7.19
N SER A 198 -1.89 -26.89 -7.44
CA SER A 198 -2.53 -28.03 -6.79
C SER A 198 -2.22 -28.08 -5.29
N PRO A 199 -3.13 -28.57 -4.43
CA PRO A 199 -2.96 -28.61 -2.97
C PRO A 199 -1.73 -29.39 -2.47
N ASN A 200 -1.17 -30.27 -3.31
CA ASN A 200 0.02 -31.07 -3.00
C ASN A 200 1.34 -30.29 -3.23
N THR A 201 1.30 -29.14 -3.90
CA THR A 201 2.49 -28.30 -4.15
C THR A 201 2.80 -27.40 -2.95
N ARG A 202 4.02 -26.84 -2.90
CA ARG A 202 4.42 -25.91 -1.83
C ARG A 202 3.49 -24.68 -1.76
N LEU A 203 3.10 -24.14 -2.92
CA LEU A 203 2.27 -22.94 -3.00
C LEU A 203 0.78 -23.27 -2.81
N GLY A 204 0.28 -24.36 -3.40
CA GLY A 204 -1.13 -24.76 -3.28
C GLY A 204 -1.55 -25.19 -1.87
N LYS A 205 -0.61 -25.59 -1.00
CA LYS A 205 -0.90 -25.80 0.44
C LYS A 205 -1.45 -24.56 1.13
N ASN A 206 -1.14 -23.36 0.62
CA ASN A 206 -1.60 -22.09 1.17
C ASN A 206 -2.79 -21.50 0.40
N THR A 207 -3.41 -22.23 -0.54
CA THR A 207 -4.54 -21.75 -1.33
C THR A 207 -5.65 -21.17 -0.46
N ALA A 208 -6.01 -21.81 0.66
CA ALA A 208 -7.03 -21.31 1.57
C ALA A 208 -6.73 -19.91 2.15
N MET A 209 -5.45 -19.57 2.32
CA MET A 209 -5.01 -18.24 2.78
C MET A 209 -5.13 -17.19 1.67
N HIS A 210 -4.84 -17.58 0.42
CA HIS A 210 -4.82 -16.65 -0.71
C HIS A 210 -6.18 -16.47 -1.38
N LEU A 211 -7.09 -17.45 -1.27
CA LEU A 211 -8.39 -17.43 -1.93
C LEU A 211 -9.25 -16.21 -1.57
N PRO A 212 -9.34 -15.76 -0.29
CA PRO A 212 -10.06 -14.54 0.05
C PRO A 212 -9.45 -13.28 -0.58
N ALA A 213 -8.12 -13.24 -0.74
CA ALA A 213 -7.43 -12.12 -1.38
C ALA A 213 -7.67 -12.13 -2.90
N ALA A 214 -7.67 -13.30 -3.54
CA ALA A 214 -8.02 -13.45 -4.95
C ALA A 214 -9.45 -12.97 -5.24
N ALA A 215 -10.43 -13.39 -4.42
CA ALA A 215 -11.81 -12.92 -4.55
C ALA A 215 -11.92 -11.40 -4.40
N LEU A 216 -11.16 -10.83 -3.47
CA LEU A 216 -11.12 -9.39 -3.23
C LEU A 216 -10.59 -8.62 -4.45
N TRP A 217 -9.51 -9.10 -5.06
CA TRP A 217 -8.95 -8.51 -6.28
C TRP A 217 -9.98 -8.41 -7.40
N PHE A 218 -10.74 -9.47 -7.66
CA PHE A 218 -11.83 -9.43 -8.64
C PHE A 218 -12.93 -8.44 -8.26
N SER A 219 -13.30 -8.36 -6.98
CA SER A 219 -14.37 -7.48 -6.52
C SER A 219 -14.00 -5.99 -6.50
N VAL A 220 -12.74 -5.66 -6.23
CA VAL A 220 -12.29 -4.27 -6.04
C VAL A 220 -11.62 -3.72 -7.29
N ALA A 221 -10.77 -4.50 -7.95
CA ALA A 221 -9.96 -4.06 -9.08
C ALA A 221 -10.18 -4.91 -10.34
N GLY A 222 -11.34 -5.56 -10.48
CA GLY A 222 -11.66 -6.46 -11.59
C GLY A 222 -11.47 -5.81 -12.97
N GLU A 223 -11.93 -4.56 -13.14
CA GLU A 223 -11.76 -3.81 -14.40
C GLU A 223 -10.29 -3.54 -14.73
N GLU A 224 -9.44 -3.32 -13.73
CA GLU A 224 -8.00 -3.15 -13.94
C GLU A 224 -7.34 -4.49 -14.33
N LEU A 225 -7.75 -5.60 -13.71
CA LEU A 225 -7.28 -6.93 -14.08
C LEU A 225 -7.66 -7.28 -15.53
N GLU A 226 -8.87 -6.92 -15.94
CA GLU A 226 -9.34 -7.08 -17.31
C GLU A 226 -8.46 -6.28 -18.28
N ARG A 227 -8.27 -4.97 -18.04
CA ARG A 227 -7.38 -4.14 -18.87
C ARG A 227 -5.96 -4.70 -18.97
N MET A 228 -5.38 -5.13 -17.84
CA MET A 228 -4.03 -5.72 -17.81
C MET A 228 -3.96 -7.01 -18.64
N CYS A 229 -4.96 -7.89 -18.54
CA CYS A 229 -5.00 -9.15 -19.27
C CYS A 229 -5.33 -8.97 -20.76
N GLU A 230 -6.12 -7.95 -21.11
CA GLU A 230 -6.39 -7.56 -22.50
C GLU A 230 -5.12 -7.04 -23.21
N ALA A 231 -4.28 -6.28 -22.49
CA ALA A 231 -2.99 -5.85 -23.02
C ALA A 231 -2.06 -7.05 -23.33
N GLY A 232 -2.09 -8.11 -22.50
CA GLY A 232 -1.34 -9.35 -22.73
C GLY A 232 0.18 -9.19 -22.72
N GLU A 233 0.68 -8.05 -22.25
CA GLU A 233 2.12 -7.71 -22.26
C GLU A 233 2.90 -8.38 -21.12
N GLN A 234 2.16 -8.86 -20.12
CA GLN A 234 2.72 -9.34 -18.86
C GLN A 234 3.04 -10.82 -18.91
N LYS A 235 4.19 -11.19 -18.33
CA LYS A 235 4.63 -12.59 -18.20
C LYS A 235 4.83 -12.98 -16.75
N MET A 236 4.43 -14.20 -16.42
CA MET A 236 4.57 -14.80 -15.10
C MET A 236 4.58 -16.32 -15.22
N ALA A 237 5.41 -16.98 -14.41
CA ALA A 237 5.44 -18.44 -14.32
C ALA A 237 4.02 -19.01 -14.08
N ALA A 238 3.70 -20.10 -14.76
CA ALA A 238 2.44 -20.82 -14.59
C ALA A 238 2.50 -21.71 -13.35
N GLY A 239 1.42 -21.74 -12.57
CA GLY A 239 1.15 -22.86 -11.68
C GLY A 239 0.82 -24.14 -12.46
N ASP A 240 0.95 -25.27 -11.79
CA ASP A 240 0.84 -26.60 -12.39
C ASP A 240 -0.53 -26.87 -13.03
N VAL A 241 -1.61 -26.40 -12.41
CA VAL A 241 -2.98 -26.58 -12.93
C VAL A 241 -3.18 -25.81 -14.24
N TRP A 242 -2.67 -24.56 -14.32
CA TRP A 242 -2.73 -23.76 -15.54
C TRP A 242 -1.81 -24.33 -16.63
N ALA A 243 -0.59 -24.72 -16.25
CA ALA A 243 0.37 -25.31 -17.19
C ALA A 243 -0.16 -26.62 -17.82
N GLU A 244 -0.87 -27.44 -17.05
CA GLU A 244 -1.54 -28.64 -17.55
C GLU A 244 -2.68 -28.30 -18.51
N ARG A 245 -3.54 -27.34 -18.15
CA ARG A 245 -4.65 -26.86 -19.00
C ARG A 245 -4.18 -26.35 -20.37
N VAL A 246 -3.10 -25.56 -20.40
CA VAL A 246 -2.52 -25.06 -21.67
C VAL A 246 -1.96 -26.20 -22.52
N ARG A 247 -1.32 -27.18 -21.88
CA ARG A 247 -0.76 -28.37 -22.56
C ARG A 247 -1.86 -29.20 -23.22
N ASP A 248 -2.95 -29.46 -22.49
CA ASP A 248 -4.07 -30.28 -22.97
C ASP A 248 -4.82 -29.62 -24.13
N ASN A 249 -4.93 -28.29 -24.10
CA ASN A 249 -5.60 -27.53 -25.16
C ASN A 249 -4.72 -27.25 -26.38
N GLY A 250 -3.40 -27.55 -26.32
CA GLY A 250 -2.49 -27.47 -27.46
C GLY A 250 -2.22 -26.07 -28.01
N SER A 251 -2.63 -25.01 -27.33
CA SER A 251 -2.43 -23.62 -27.78
C SER A 251 -2.08 -22.67 -26.63
N GLY A 252 -1.02 -21.89 -26.80
CA GLY A 252 -0.68 -20.76 -25.94
C GLY A 252 0.67 -20.87 -25.23
N ASP A 253 1.27 -19.72 -24.94
CA ASP A 253 2.41 -19.62 -24.02
C ASP A 253 1.86 -19.55 -22.59
N SER A 254 2.05 -20.62 -21.81
CA SER A 254 1.59 -20.68 -20.41
C SER A 254 2.11 -19.55 -19.52
N GLY A 255 3.19 -18.88 -19.95
CA GLY A 255 3.78 -17.75 -19.25
C GLY A 255 3.06 -16.41 -19.47
N VAL A 256 2.21 -16.27 -20.48
CA VAL A 256 1.49 -15.03 -20.76
C VAL A 256 0.32 -14.88 -19.78
N VAL A 257 0.09 -13.65 -19.31
CA VAL A 257 -1.09 -13.28 -18.51
C VAL A 257 -2.07 -12.57 -19.43
N ASP A 258 -2.93 -13.35 -20.08
CA ASP A 258 -3.92 -12.89 -21.05
C ASP A 258 -5.37 -13.14 -20.59
N VAL A 259 -6.34 -12.74 -21.41
CA VAL A 259 -7.77 -12.95 -21.18
C VAL A 259 -8.13 -14.44 -20.97
N THR A 260 -7.40 -15.37 -21.60
CA THR A 260 -7.61 -16.80 -21.43
C THR A 260 -7.25 -17.23 -20.00
N ARG A 261 -6.10 -16.77 -19.51
CA ARG A 261 -5.64 -17.03 -18.14
C ARG A 261 -6.54 -16.35 -17.11
N LEU A 262 -7.06 -15.15 -17.42
CA LEU A 262 -8.06 -14.47 -16.60
C LEU A 262 -9.36 -15.27 -16.48
N GLN A 263 -9.86 -15.80 -17.59
CA GLN A 263 -11.07 -16.63 -17.61
C GLN A 263 -10.87 -17.92 -16.80
N PHE A 264 -9.71 -18.56 -16.95
CA PHE A 264 -9.32 -19.69 -16.10
C PHE A 264 -9.36 -19.34 -14.60
N TRP A 265 -8.81 -18.19 -14.20
CA TRP A 265 -8.87 -17.74 -12.81
C TRP A 265 -10.31 -17.52 -12.32
N LYS A 266 -11.17 -16.90 -13.13
CA LYS A 266 -12.59 -16.69 -12.79
C LYS A 266 -13.32 -18.02 -12.56
N GLU A 267 -13.14 -18.98 -13.46
CA GLU A 267 -13.70 -20.33 -13.36
C GLU A 267 -13.20 -21.04 -12.09
N ARG A 268 -11.89 -21.02 -11.88
CA ARG A 268 -11.27 -21.71 -10.75
C ARG A 268 -11.66 -21.13 -9.40
N LEU A 269 -11.83 -19.81 -9.31
CA LEU A 269 -12.33 -19.16 -8.11
C LEU A 269 -13.75 -19.61 -7.78
N ALA A 270 -14.63 -19.68 -8.79
CA ALA A 270 -16.01 -20.13 -8.61
C ALA A 270 -16.10 -21.60 -8.13
N GLU A 271 -15.25 -22.48 -8.67
CA GLU A 271 -15.14 -23.87 -8.23
C GLU A 271 -14.70 -23.98 -6.76
N LEU A 272 -13.63 -23.27 -6.39
CA LEU A 272 -13.05 -23.34 -5.05
C LEU A 272 -13.93 -22.69 -3.97
N GLN A 273 -14.82 -21.77 -4.33
CA GLN A 273 -15.79 -21.17 -3.41
C GLN A 273 -17.01 -22.06 -3.12
N GLN A 274 -17.23 -23.11 -3.91
CA GLN A 274 -18.34 -24.06 -3.75
C GLN A 274 -17.96 -25.30 -2.93
N MET A 275 -16.68 -25.47 -2.62
CA MET A 275 -16.13 -26.57 -1.80
C MET A 275 -16.18 -26.25 -0.31
#